data_AF-D0A745-F1
#
_entry.id   AF-D0A745-F1
#
_cell.length_a   1.000
_cell.length_b   1.000
_cell.length_c   1.000
_cell.angle_alpha   90.00
_cell.angle_beta   90.00
_cell.angle_gamma   90.00
#
_symmetry.space_group_name_H-M   'P 1'
#
loop_
_entity.id
_entity.type
_entity.pdbx_description
1 polymer ?
#
loop_
_entity_poly.entity_id
_entity_poly.type
_entity_poly.pdbx_seq_one_letter_code
_entity_poly.pdbx_strand_id
1 'polypeptide(L)'
;MTHQSTDVSGPCGSAVLTNRYLNRGTAFTIEERKQLHILGQLPTVVETLEQQVKRAYNQMKSCGKPIDQYQQLAALHATNTTLYYATIFAHLEETLPIIYTPTVGEACQRYSSLLFRERGLYLCRTYKGMFRTIMRDSGYENPKVVVITDGSRILGLGDLGANGVGISIGKCSLYVAGAGINPKNVVPVVLDAGTDNAAMLSDDNYIGVREKRPSDEDFYALLDEFMEAASEAWPEAVIQFEDFSNNHCFDMLERYQNKYRCFNDDIQGTGAVIAAGFLNAVKLSKVDPLDHRIVVFGAGSAAIGVVDNIAELTAQLYNLKSDDVKKTFYLVDTKGLVTTTRGDKLASHKVSLARTDVSAEDSAKLKTLEDVVNFVKPTTLLGLGGVGPVFTESMVKGILNNTKRPIIFPLSNPTSKSEITADNAFKWTDGKAIVATGSPFPPTTLNGKTYKASQGNNLYVFPGIGLGCAIAKPAYIPNDLLIAASRCLNGLVSKVGLEDGSLYPPLSDIHNISANIATDVIMEAQRLKIDNNSSLPRTRAELMDYVKHAMWKPEYPTGILPDE
;
A
#
# COMPACT_ATOMS: atom_id res chain seq x y z
N MET A 1 -6.42 32.76 -50.45
CA MET A 1 -6.34 32.21 -49.08
C MET A 1 -6.60 30.73 -49.18
N THR A 2 -5.54 29.95 -49.29
CA THR A 2 -5.60 28.48 -49.29
C THR A 2 -5.86 28.02 -47.86
N HIS A 3 -7.09 27.60 -47.57
CA HIS A 3 -7.38 26.79 -46.39
C HIS A 3 -6.64 25.46 -46.55
N GLN A 4 -5.43 25.35 -46.00
CA GLN A 4 -4.87 24.04 -45.66
C GLN A 4 -5.66 23.53 -44.46
N SER A 5 -6.63 22.65 -44.70
CA SER A 5 -7.25 21.86 -43.64
C SER A 5 -6.20 20.87 -43.13
N THR A 6 -5.46 21.26 -42.10
CA THR A 6 -4.78 20.31 -41.24
C THR A 6 -5.83 19.76 -40.27
N ASP A 7 -6.75 18.95 -40.77
CA ASP A 7 -7.70 18.25 -39.91
C ASP A 7 -6.91 17.25 -39.07
N VAL A 8 -6.77 17.55 -37.78
CA VAL A 8 -6.22 16.62 -36.81
C VAL A 8 -7.25 15.51 -36.65
N SER A 9 -6.91 14.26 -37.01
CA SER A 9 -7.74 13.10 -36.70
C SER A 9 -7.68 12.85 -35.19
N GLY A 10 -8.66 13.36 -34.43
CA GLY A 10 -8.74 13.17 -32.99
C GLY A 10 -9.53 14.27 -32.27
N PRO A 11 -9.55 14.27 -30.92
CA PRO A 11 -10.29 15.26 -30.14
C PRO A 11 -9.77 16.68 -30.39
N CYS A 12 -10.66 17.60 -30.77
CA CYS A 12 -10.36 19.02 -30.97
C CYS A 12 -11.35 19.91 -30.18
N GLY A 13 -11.10 21.22 -30.18
CA GLY A 13 -11.93 22.20 -29.48
C GLY A 13 -12.02 21.92 -27.97
N SER A 14 -13.21 22.02 -27.39
CA SER A 14 -13.39 21.79 -25.96
C SER A 14 -13.06 20.35 -25.53
N ALA A 15 -13.18 19.36 -26.42
CA ALA A 15 -12.96 17.95 -26.10
C ALA A 15 -11.52 17.71 -25.61
N VAL A 16 -10.51 18.33 -26.24
CA VAL A 16 -9.10 18.19 -25.83
C VAL A 16 -8.85 18.84 -24.46
N LEU A 17 -9.50 19.96 -24.17
CA LEU A 17 -9.38 20.67 -22.89
C LEU A 17 -10.09 19.96 -21.75
N THR A 18 -11.16 19.22 -22.03
CA THR A 18 -11.89 18.42 -21.03
C THR A 18 -11.34 17.01 -20.82
N ASN A 19 -10.51 16.52 -21.73
CA ASN A 19 -9.86 15.23 -21.58
C ASN A 19 -8.60 15.37 -20.71
N ARG A 20 -8.68 14.88 -19.47
CA ARG A 20 -7.59 14.97 -18.48
C ARG A 20 -6.26 14.34 -18.90
N TYR A 21 -6.23 13.47 -19.90
CA TYR A 21 -5.01 12.83 -20.39
C TYR A 21 -4.38 13.59 -21.56
N LEU A 22 -5.18 14.40 -22.26
CA LEU A 22 -4.74 15.20 -23.42
C LEU A 22 -4.50 16.65 -23.05
N ASN A 23 -5.25 17.17 -22.07
CA ASN A 23 -5.19 18.57 -21.67
C ASN A 23 -3.80 18.94 -21.13
N ARG A 24 -3.18 19.93 -21.77
CA ARG A 24 -1.90 20.54 -21.38
C ARG A 24 -2.08 21.94 -20.80
N GLY A 25 -3.31 22.46 -20.75
CA GLY A 25 -3.61 23.81 -20.33
C GLY A 25 -2.76 24.86 -21.07
N THR A 26 -2.15 25.76 -20.32
CA THR A 26 -1.26 26.80 -20.85
C THR A 26 0.00 26.29 -21.55
N ALA A 27 0.34 24.99 -21.46
CA ALA A 27 1.50 24.41 -22.13
C ALA A 27 1.26 24.07 -23.61
N PHE A 28 0.03 24.15 -24.11
CA PHE A 28 -0.18 24.14 -25.56
C PHE A 28 0.50 25.35 -26.19
N THR A 29 1.38 25.12 -27.16
CA THR A 29 1.98 26.14 -28.00
C THR A 29 0.92 26.86 -28.83
N ILE A 30 1.23 28.05 -29.33
CA ILE A 30 0.28 28.81 -30.17
C ILE A 30 -0.09 28.03 -31.44
N GLU A 31 0.82 27.24 -31.98
CA GLU A 31 0.56 26.45 -33.19
C GLU A 31 -0.36 25.26 -32.90
N GLU A 32 -0.11 24.50 -31.83
CA GLU A 32 -1.03 23.45 -31.37
C GLU A 32 -2.42 24.02 -31.08
N ARG A 33 -2.51 25.21 -30.48
CA ARG A 33 -3.81 25.85 -30.21
C ARG A 33 -4.61 26.15 -31.48
N LYS A 34 -3.95 26.54 -32.57
CA LYS A 34 -4.61 26.77 -33.87
C LYS A 34 -5.10 25.45 -34.46
N GLN A 35 -4.23 24.45 -34.49
CA GLN A 35 -4.50 23.14 -35.09
C GLN A 35 -5.59 22.38 -34.33
N LEU A 36 -5.62 22.48 -33.00
CA LEU A 36 -6.66 21.90 -32.15
C LEU A 36 -7.92 22.77 -32.06
N HIS A 37 -7.99 23.91 -32.75
CA HIS A 37 -9.12 24.84 -32.71
C HIS A 37 -9.48 25.36 -31.30
N ILE A 38 -8.47 25.63 -30.47
CA ILE A 38 -8.59 26.15 -29.10
C ILE A 38 -7.99 27.55 -28.91
N LEU A 39 -7.65 28.24 -30.01
CA LEU A 39 -7.18 29.63 -29.94
C LEU A 39 -8.26 30.52 -29.28
N GLY A 40 -7.84 31.34 -28.31
CA GLY A 40 -8.75 32.19 -27.52
C GLY A 40 -9.43 31.50 -26.33
N GLN A 41 -9.31 30.17 -26.18
CA GLN A 41 -9.86 29.43 -25.03
C GLN A 41 -8.90 29.34 -23.83
N LEU A 42 -7.65 29.79 -23.99
CA LEU A 42 -6.59 29.74 -22.98
C LEU A 42 -5.89 31.11 -22.87
N PRO A 43 -5.35 31.48 -21.69
CA PRO A 43 -4.51 32.67 -21.53
C PRO A 43 -3.35 32.70 -22.53
N THR A 44 -2.90 33.89 -22.94
CA THR A 44 -1.93 34.07 -24.03
C THR A 44 -0.54 33.50 -23.75
N VAL A 45 -0.12 33.45 -22.48
CA VAL A 45 1.18 32.89 -22.09
C VAL A 45 1.22 31.39 -22.38
N VAL A 46 2.34 30.94 -22.96
CA VAL A 46 2.68 29.53 -23.09
C VAL A 46 3.63 29.17 -21.95
N GLU A 47 3.19 28.28 -21.06
CA GLU A 47 4.01 27.81 -19.93
C GLU A 47 4.75 26.52 -20.30
N THR A 48 5.96 26.35 -19.78
CA THR A 48 6.60 25.03 -19.68
C THR A 48 5.91 24.17 -18.62
N LEU A 49 6.09 22.85 -18.65
CA LEU A 49 5.56 21.98 -17.61
C LEU A 49 6.11 22.36 -16.23
N GLU A 50 7.39 22.74 -16.14
CA GLU A 50 8.04 23.16 -14.90
C GLU A 50 7.40 24.45 -14.34
N GLN A 51 7.04 25.40 -15.20
CA GLN A 51 6.32 26.61 -14.78
C GLN A 51 4.92 26.28 -14.25
N GLN A 52 4.21 25.36 -14.92
CA GLN A 52 2.92 24.89 -14.44
C GLN A 52 3.03 24.14 -13.11
N VAL A 53 4.05 23.29 -12.93
CA VAL A 53 4.34 22.58 -11.68
C VAL A 53 4.57 23.57 -10.55
N LYS A 54 5.40 24.61 -10.77
CA LYS A 54 5.63 25.67 -9.78
C LYS A 54 4.32 26.36 -9.38
N ARG A 55 3.45 26.65 -10.35
CA ARG A 55 2.14 27.26 -10.09
C ARG A 55 1.21 26.32 -9.32
N ALA A 56 1.11 25.06 -9.72
CA ALA A 56 0.30 24.05 -9.07
C ALA A 56 0.74 23.81 -7.61
N TYR A 57 2.05 23.71 -7.38
CA TYR A 57 2.63 23.60 -6.04
C TYR A 57 2.29 24.83 -5.19
N ASN A 58 2.46 26.05 -5.69
CA ASN A 58 2.12 27.26 -4.95
C ASN A 58 0.62 27.34 -4.61
N GLN A 59 -0.25 26.92 -5.53
CA GLN A 59 -1.70 26.85 -5.28
C GLN A 59 -2.01 25.86 -4.16
N MET A 60 -1.42 24.66 -4.18
CA MET A 60 -1.55 23.69 -3.09
C MET A 60 -1.04 24.28 -1.77
N LYS A 61 0.15 24.88 -1.74
CA LYS A 61 0.73 25.46 -0.51
C LYS A 61 -0.06 26.65 0.05
N SER A 62 -0.89 27.30 -0.77
CA SER A 62 -1.80 28.36 -0.30
C SER A 62 -2.98 27.82 0.52
N CYS A 63 -3.28 26.53 0.42
CA CYS A 63 -4.30 25.87 1.23
C CYS A 63 -3.78 25.61 2.66
N GLY A 64 -4.54 26.06 3.65
CA GLY A 64 -4.14 26.04 5.06
C GLY A 64 -4.22 24.66 5.74
N LYS A 65 -5.00 23.72 5.21
CA LYS A 65 -5.18 22.37 5.79
C LYS A 65 -4.83 21.28 4.77
N PRO A 66 -4.31 20.11 5.22
CA PRO A 66 -4.01 18.99 4.33
C PRO A 66 -5.20 18.53 3.47
N ILE A 67 -6.42 18.52 4.02
CA ILE A 67 -7.63 18.14 3.28
C ILE A 67 -8.00 19.12 2.16
N ASP A 68 -7.66 20.41 2.31
CA ASP A 68 -7.87 21.41 1.28
C ASP A 68 -6.80 21.27 0.18
N GLN A 69 -5.57 20.92 0.56
CA GLN A 69 -4.50 20.55 -0.37
C GLN A 69 -4.87 19.30 -1.18
N TYR A 70 -5.46 18.30 -0.54
CA TYR A 70 -5.96 17.09 -1.19
C TYR A 70 -7.03 17.43 -2.26
N GLN A 71 -8.02 18.26 -1.92
CA GLN A 71 -9.04 18.69 -2.89
C GLN A 71 -8.45 19.48 -4.05
N GLN A 72 -7.50 20.38 -3.78
CA GLN A 72 -6.80 21.13 -4.82
C GLN A 72 -6.05 20.20 -5.79
N LEU A 73 -5.36 19.20 -5.26
CA LEU A 73 -4.68 18.18 -6.05
C LEU A 73 -5.66 17.26 -6.79
N ALA A 74 -6.79 16.89 -6.19
CA ALA A 74 -7.84 16.10 -6.84
C ALA A 74 -8.47 16.85 -8.03
N ALA A 75 -8.74 18.15 -7.88
CA ALA A 75 -9.23 19.01 -8.97
C ALA A 75 -8.20 19.14 -10.11
N LEU A 76 -6.92 19.29 -9.77
CA LEU A 76 -5.84 19.25 -10.75
C LEU A 76 -5.81 17.91 -11.48
N HIS A 77 -5.87 16.81 -10.72
CA HIS A 77 -5.86 15.47 -11.29
C HIS A 77 -7.01 15.28 -12.29
N ALA A 78 -8.22 15.73 -11.94
CA ALA A 78 -9.42 15.61 -12.76
C ALA A 78 -9.34 16.37 -14.09
N THR A 79 -8.45 17.35 -14.21
CA THR A 79 -8.34 18.24 -15.37
C THR A 79 -7.05 18.06 -16.16
N ASN A 80 -5.94 17.68 -15.53
CA ASN A 80 -4.63 17.52 -16.16
C ASN A 80 -3.79 16.48 -15.39
N THR A 81 -3.80 15.25 -15.91
CA THR A 81 -3.17 14.09 -15.27
C THR A 81 -1.65 14.19 -15.27
N THR A 82 -1.06 14.62 -16.39
CA THR A 82 0.40 14.81 -16.50
C THR A 82 0.88 15.84 -15.49
N LEU A 83 0.22 17.00 -15.39
CA LEU A 83 0.61 18.05 -14.45
C LEU A 83 0.45 17.62 -12.99
N TYR A 84 -0.60 16.86 -12.66
CA TYR A 84 -0.79 16.29 -11.33
C TYR A 84 0.41 15.42 -10.92
N TYR A 85 0.78 14.43 -11.75
CA TYR A 85 1.91 13.55 -11.41
C TYR A 85 3.26 14.26 -11.51
N ALA A 86 3.46 15.19 -12.44
CA ALA A 86 4.66 16.02 -12.50
C ALA A 86 4.83 16.84 -11.19
N THR A 87 3.73 17.36 -10.64
CA THR A 87 3.73 18.09 -9.36
C THR A 87 4.06 17.17 -8.19
N ILE A 88 3.50 15.96 -8.16
CA ILE A 88 3.83 14.96 -7.13
C ILE A 88 5.31 14.59 -7.20
N PHE A 89 5.84 14.33 -8.40
CA PHE A 89 7.21 13.82 -8.55
C PHE A 89 8.22 14.89 -8.17
N ALA A 90 7.95 16.16 -8.52
CA ALA A 90 8.80 17.28 -8.12
C ALA A 90 8.82 17.51 -6.60
N HIS A 91 7.78 17.09 -5.86
CA HIS A 91 7.60 17.35 -4.44
C HIS A 91 7.13 16.10 -3.68
N LEU A 92 7.75 14.94 -3.93
CA LEU A 92 7.23 13.63 -3.52
C LEU A 92 7.05 13.52 -1.99
N GLU A 93 8.06 13.90 -1.21
CA GLU A 93 8.01 13.80 0.26
C GLU A 93 6.91 14.68 0.88
N GLU A 94 6.64 15.85 0.29
CA GLU A 94 5.58 16.76 0.77
C GLU A 94 4.19 16.34 0.29
N THR A 95 4.08 15.74 -0.89
CA THR A 95 2.78 15.42 -1.51
C THR A 95 2.27 14.03 -1.14
N LEU A 96 3.15 13.06 -0.84
CA LEU A 96 2.76 11.71 -0.42
C LEU A 96 1.79 11.70 0.78
N PRO A 97 2.05 12.45 1.88
CA PRO A 97 1.13 12.49 3.02
C PRO A 97 -0.20 13.16 2.71
N ILE A 98 -0.27 13.96 1.65
CA ILE A 98 -1.48 14.65 1.19
C ILE A 98 -2.33 13.72 0.34
N ILE A 99 -1.74 13.03 -0.66
CA ILE A 99 -2.50 12.17 -1.59
C ILE A 99 -2.82 10.78 -1.02
N TYR A 100 -2.16 10.40 0.07
CA TYR A 100 -2.42 9.14 0.77
C TYR A 100 -2.42 9.36 2.30
N THR A 101 -1.79 8.50 3.09
CA THR A 101 -1.87 8.55 4.55
C THR A 101 -1.03 9.70 5.12
N PRO A 102 -1.58 10.49 6.08
CA PRO A 102 -2.86 10.28 6.76
C PRO A 102 -4.09 10.94 6.09
N THR A 103 -3.92 11.90 5.17
CA THR A 103 -5.00 12.75 4.67
C THR A 103 -6.11 12.00 3.94
N VAL A 104 -5.80 10.90 3.25
CA VAL A 104 -6.79 10.04 2.59
C VAL A 104 -7.82 9.47 3.58
N GLY A 105 -7.44 9.24 4.83
CA GLY A 105 -8.37 8.79 5.87
C GLY A 105 -9.45 9.83 6.16
N GLU A 106 -9.07 11.10 6.28
CA GLU A 106 -10.02 12.21 6.42
C GLU A 106 -10.87 12.36 5.16
N ALA A 107 -10.26 12.22 3.97
CA ALA A 107 -10.98 12.25 2.70
C ALA A 107 -12.05 11.15 2.62
N CYS A 108 -11.75 9.92 3.06
CA CYS A 108 -12.74 8.84 3.14
C CYS A 108 -13.84 9.15 4.17
N GLN A 109 -13.51 9.67 5.36
CA GLN A 109 -14.54 10.03 6.35
C GLN A 109 -15.52 11.08 5.82
N ARG A 110 -15.04 12.00 4.98
CA ARG A 110 -15.81 13.12 4.43
C ARG A 110 -16.23 12.92 2.98
N TYR A 111 -16.01 11.75 2.40
CA TYR A 111 -16.03 11.54 0.95
C TYR A 111 -17.34 11.99 0.31
N SER A 112 -18.46 11.54 0.86
CA SER A 112 -19.82 11.95 0.45
C SER A 112 -20.00 13.46 0.32
N SER A 113 -19.47 14.22 1.29
CA SER A 113 -19.58 15.68 1.33
C SER A 113 -18.60 16.40 0.42
N LEU A 114 -17.48 15.74 0.08
CA LEU A 114 -16.42 16.31 -0.74
C LEU A 114 -16.59 16.00 -2.23
N LEU A 115 -17.36 14.95 -2.57
CA LEU A 115 -17.54 14.34 -3.89
C LEU A 115 -16.92 15.16 -5.02
N PHE A 116 -15.76 14.71 -5.50
CA PHE A 116 -15.02 15.35 -6.57
C PHE A 116 -15.09 14.49 -7.84
N ARG A 117 -14.71 15.06 -8.99
CA ARG A 117 -14.74 14.32 -10.26
C ARG A 117 -13.63 13.27 -10.27
N GLU A 118 -13.96 12.07 -9.83
CA GLU A 118 -13.00 11.00 -9.50
C GLU A 118 -13.08 9.77 -10.44
N ARG A 119 -12.11 8.86 -10.29
CA ARG A 119 -11.90 7.69 -11.18
C ARG A 119 -12.49 6.39 -10.64
N GLY A 120 -13.33 6.42 -9.59
CA GLY A 120 -13.86 5.20 -8.98
C GLY A 120 -14.80 4.43 -9.89
N LEU A 121 -14.62 3.12 -9.99
CA LEU A 121 -15.67 2.20 -10.46
C LEU A 121 -16.47 1.72 -9.25
N TYR A 122 -17.76 2.04 -9.23
CA TYR A 122 -18.66 1.73 -8.11
C TYR A 122 -19.50 0.49 -8.44
N LEU A 123 -19.22 -0.61 -7.76
CA LEU A 123 -19.94 -1.87 -7.93
C LEU A 123 -20.86 -2.09 -6.73
N CYS A 124 -22.10 -1.64 -6.86
CA CYS A 124 -23.12 -1.78 -5.81
C CYS A 124 -23.71 -3.19 -5.81
N ARG A 125 -24.03 -3.71 -4.62
CA ARG A 125 -24.75 -4.99 -4.46
C ARG A 125 -26.08 -5.06 -5.22
N THR A 126 -26.73 -3.92 -5.47
CA THR A 126 -27.98 -3.85 -6.22
C THR A 126 -27.79 -4.11 -7.72
N TYR A 127 -26.54 -4.10 -8.19
CA TYR A 127 -26.15 -4.40 -9.57
C TYR A 127 -25.62 -5.84 -9.74
N LYS A 128 -25.85 -6.73 -8.77
CA LYS A 128 -25.51 -8.16 -8.88
C LYS A 128 -26.09 -8.75 -10.17
N GLY A 129 -25.28 -9.49 -10.91
CA GLY A 129 -25.55 -10.00 -12.24
C GLY A 129 -25.17 -9.06 -13.39
N MET A 130 -24.75 -7.82 -13.10
CA MET A 130 -24.41 -6.81 -14.11
C MET A 130 -22.93 -6.42 -14.12
N PHE A 131 -22.07 -6.96 -13.25
CA PHE A 131 -20.67 -6.50 -13.14
C PHE A 131 -19.89 -6.67 -14.43
N ARG A 132 -20.13 -7.76 -15.18
CA ARG A 132 -19.54 -7.97 -16.50
C ARG A 132 -19.88 -6.86 -17.49
N THR A 133 -21.15 -6.47 -17.53
CA THR A 133 -21.63 -5.36 -18.38
C THR A 133 -20.99 -4.04 -17.95
N ILE A 134 -20.99 -3.76 -16.64
CA ILE A 134 -20.41 -2.54 -16.09
C ILE A 134 -18.92 -2.42 -16.42
N MET A 135 -18.14 -3.50 -16.27
CA MET A 135 -16.71 -3.48 -16.59
C MET A 135 -16.44 -3.28 -18.08
N ARG A 136 -17.20 -3.95 -18.95
CA ARG A 136 -17.10 -3.78 -20.41
C ARG A 136 -17.41 -2.33 -20.83
N ASP A 137 -18.44 -1.74 -20.24
CA ASP A 137 -18.92 -0.41 -20.61
C ASP A 137 -18.17 0.73 -19.87
N SER A 138 -17.26 0.40 -18.94
CA SER A 138 -16.53 1.36 -18.10
C SER A 138 -15.53 2.25 -18.84
N GLY A 139 -15.13 1.86 -20.06
CA GLY A 139 -14.11 2.57 -20.85
C GLY A 139 -12.67 2.37 -20.36
N TYR A 140 -12.44 1.47 -19.38
CA TYR A 140 -11.09 1.09 -18.98
C TYR A 140 -10.49 0.07 -19.95
N GLU A 141 -9.49 0.52 -20.72
CA GLU A 141 -8.79 -0.32 -21.70
C GLU A 141 -7.52 -0.92 -21.10
N ASN A 142 -7.44 -2.26 -21.09
CA ASN A 142 -6.26 -3.03 -20.71
C ASN A 142 -5.57 -2.57 -19.40
N PRO A 143 -6.31 -2.46 -18.28
CA PRO A 143 -5.71 -2.06 -17.02
C PRO A 143 -4.65 -3.08 -16.58
N LYS A 144 -3.59 -2.56 -15.96
CA LYS A 144 -2.48 -3.34 -15.41
C LYS A 144 -2.67 -3.60 -13.93
N VAL A 145 -3.33 -2.68 -13.24
CA VAL A 145 -3.64 -2.81 -11.81
C VAL A 145 -5.07 -2.36 -11.54
N VAL A 146 -5.77 -3.16 -10.76
CA VAL A 146 -7.08 -2.86 -10.17
C VAL A 146 -6.89 -2.88 -8.67
N VAL A 147 -7.25 -1.80 -7.97
CA VAL A 147 -7.28 -1.78 -6.50
C VAL A 147 -8.73 -1.76 -6.06
N ILE A 148 -9.12 -2.72 -5.25
CA ILE A 148 -10.50 -2.87 -4.76
C ILE A 148 -10.55 -2.85 -3.24
N THR A 149 -11.59 -2.21 -2.71
CA THR A 149 -11.98 -2.22 -1.30
C THR A 149 -13.50 -2.36 -1.19
N ASP A 150 -14.00 -2.92 -0.08
CA ASP A 150 -15.43 -2.85 0.27
C ASP A 150 -15.73 -1.79 1.36
N GLY A 151 -14.68 -1.05 1.77
CA GLY A 151 -14.77 0.00 2.77
C GLY A 151 -15.05 -0.48 4.20
N SER A 152 -14.98 -1.79 4.48
CA SER A 152 -15.36 -2.36 5.78
C SER A 152 -14.34 -2.09 6.89
N ARG A 153 -13.08 -1.81 6.53
CA ARG A 153 -12.00 -1.57 7.49
C ARG A 153 -10.99 -0.57 6.95
N ILE A 154 -11.43 0.67 6.75
CA ILE A 154 -10.54 1.73 6.27
C ILE A 154 -9.52 2.09 7.34
N LEU A 155 -8.25 1.70 7.13
CA LEU A 155 -7.15 1.94 8.07
C LEU A 155 -7.53 1.56 9.52
N GLY A 156 -7.33 2.48 10.47
CA GLY A 156 -7.82 2.39 11.86
C GLY A 156 -9.14 3.13 12.11
N LEU A 157 -9.88 3.50 11.05
CA LEU A 157 -11.10 4.30 11.10
C LEU A 157 -12.39 3.46 11.07
N GLY A 158 -12.29 2.19 10.65
CA GLY A 158 -13.40 1.24 10.64
C GLY A 158 -14.21 1.27 9.34
N ASP A 159 -15.49 0.90 9.44
CA ASP A 159 -16.39 0.80 8.30
C ASP A 159 -16.82 2.19 7.81
N LEU A 160 -16.46 2.52 6.57
CA LEU A 160 -16.87 3.75 5.88
C LEU A 160 -17.70 3.46 4.61
N GLY A 161 -18.06 2.20 4.35
CA GLY A 161 -18.86 1.79 3.19
C GLY A 161 -18.29 2.30 1.86
N ALA A 162 -19.16 2.83 0.99
CA ALA A 162 -18.77 3.34 -0.33
C ALA A 162 -17.72 4.46 -0.27
N ASN A 163 -17.64 5.21 0.84
CA ASN A 163 -16.65 6.27 1.01
C ASN A 163 -15.22 5.73 1.09
N GLY A 164 -15.06 4.43 1.32
CA GLY A 164 -13.76 3.75 1.32
C GLY A 164 -13.02 3.80 -0.01
N VAL A 165 -13.71 4.10 -1.12
CA VAL A 165 -13.11 4.22 -2.47
C VAL A 165 -11.91 5.18 -2.55
N GLY A 166 -11.82 6.17 -1.64
CA GLY A 166 -10.67 7.06 -1.54
C GLY A 166 -9.35 6.31 -1.34
N ILE A 167 -9.38 5.16 -0.68
CA ILE A 167 -8.22 4.27 -0.52
C ILE A 167 -7.80 3.66 -1.86
N SER A 168 -8.73 3.09 -2.62
CA SER A 168 -8.45 2.55 -3.96
C SER A 168 -7.88 3.63 -4.88
N ILE A 169 -8.44 4.85 -4.85
CA ILE A 169 -7.94 6.00 -5.62
C ILE A 169 -6.52 6.39 -5.20
N GLY A 170 -6.26 6.46 -3.89
CA GLY A 170 -4.96 6.77 -3.32
C GLY A 170 -3.90 5.73 -3.73
N LYS A 171 -4.19 4.43 -3.57
CA LYS A 171 -3.28 3.35 -3.97
C LYS A 171 -2.99 3.34 -5.47
N CYS A 172 -4.01 3.53 -6.32
CA CYS A 172 -3.79 3.70 -7.75
C CYS A 172 -2.86 4.88 -8.04
N SER A 173 -3.02 6.01 -7.33
CA SER A 173 -2.13 7.16 -7.47
C SER A 173 -0.69 6.84 -7.04
N LEU A 174 -0.52 6.02 -6.01
CA LEU A 174 0.78 5.53 -5.57
C LEU A 174 1.40 4.47 -6.49
N TYR A 175 0.62 3.69 -7.23
CA TYR A 175 1.15 2.83 -8.29
C TYR A 175 1.79 3.63 -9.41
N VAL A 176 1.12 4.72 -9.82
CA VAL A 176 1.67 5.63 -10.82
C VAL A 176 2.91 6.35 -10.26
N ALA A 177 2.83 6.87 -9.04
CA ALA A 177 3.93 7.64 -8.44
C ALA A 177 5.11 6.82 -7.93
N GLY A 178 4.89 5.56 -7.55
CA GLY A 178 5.91 4.68 -7.02
C GLY A 178 6.53 3.76 -8.07
N ALA A 179 5.73 3.30 -9.03
CA ALA A 179 6.17 2.34 -10.05
C ALA A 179 6.05 2.83 -11.49
N GLY A 180 5.59 4.06 -11.73
CA GLY A 180 5.44 4.55 -13.10
C GLY A 180 4.45 3.71 -13.91
N ILE A 181 3.42 3.14 -13.29
CA ILE A 181 2.33 2.54 -14.09
C ILE A 181 1.62 3.68 -14.81
N ASN A 182 1.31 3.51 -16.10
CA ASN A 182 0.60 4.55 -16.85
C ASN A 182 -0.77 4.81 -16.17
N PRO A 183 -1.11 6.08 -15.89
CA PRO A 183 -2.34 6.42 -15.16
C PRO A 183 -3.63 6.02 -15.88
N LYS A 184 -3.61 5.69 -17.18
CA LYS A 184 -4.75 5.10 -17.89
C LYS A 184 -5.00 3.63 -17.53
N ASN A 185 -3.98 2.94 -17.00
CA ASN A 185 -4.02 1.50 -16.75
C ASN A 185 -4.15 1.13 -15.25
N VAL A 186 -4.63 2.06 -14.42
CA VAL A 186 -4.97 1.82 -13.02
C VAL A 186 -6.46 2.05 -12.80
N VAL A 187 -7.13 1.11 -12.14
CA VAL A 187 -8.59 1.17 -11.89
C VAL A 187 -8.87 1.10 -10.40
N PRO A 188 -9.30 2.19 -9.76
CA PRO A 188 -9.78 2.14 -8.39
C PRO A 188 -11.24 1.67 -8.37
N VAL A 189 -11.51 0.64 -7.58
CA VAL A 189 -12.84 0.01 -7.45
C VAL A 189 -13.29 0.08 -6.00
N VAL A 190 -14.59 0.27 -5.81
CA VAL A 190 -15.27 0.00 -4.54
C VAL A 190 -16.40 -0.98 -4.75
N LEU A 191 -16.43 -2.04 -3.93
CA LEU A 191 -17.54 -2.96 -3.83
C LEU A 191 -18.49 -2.46 -2.74
N ASP A 192 -19.53 -1.73 -3.13
CA ASP A 192 -20.52 -1.20 -2.20
C ASP A 192 -21.53 -2.29 -1.80
N ALA A 193 -21.13 -3.09 -0.81
CA ALA A 193 -21.95 -4.12 -0.20
C ALA A 193 -22.89 -3.58 0.91
N GLY A 194 -22.88 -2.27 1.17
CA GLY A 194 -23.52 -1.67 2.33
C GLY A 194 -22.53 -1.40 3.46
N THR A 195 -23.05 -0.91 4.59
CA THR A 195 -22.23 -0.51 5.74
C THR A 195 -22.96 -0.78 7.04
N ASP A 196 -22.23 -1.26 8.05
CA ASP A 196 -22.75 -1.43 9.41
C ASP A 196 -22.56 -0.15 10.25
N ASN A 197 -21.96 0.89 9.66
CA ASN A 197 -21.76 2.17 10.32
C ASN A 197 -23.08 2.96 10.39
N ALA A 198 -23.69 2.97 11.58
CA ALA A 198 -24.95 3.67 11.83
C ALA A 198 -24.90 5.17 11.48
N ALA A 199 -23.75 5.83 11.67
CA ALA A 199 -23.60 7.24 11.33
C ALA A 199 -23.72 7.47 9.81
N MET A 200 -23.12 6.59 9.00
CA MET A 200 -23.24 6.65 7.53
C MET A 200 -24.66 6.35 7.07
N LEU A 201 -25.31 5.34 7.65
CA LEU A 201 -26.70 5.00 7.33
C LEU A 201 -27.66 6.17 7.59
N SER A 202 -27.41 6.94 8.66
CA SER A 202 -28.22 8.10 9.05
C SER A 202 -27.82 9.43 8.39
N ASP A 203 -26.67 9.52 7.73
CA ASP A 203 -26.20 10.76 7.10
C ASP A 203 -26.89 10.95 5.74
N ASP A 204 -27.73 11.97 5.60
CA ASP A 204 -28.44 12.29 4.35
C ASP A 204 -27.51 12.50 3.15
N ASN A 205 -26.24 12.86 3.37
CA ASN A 205 -25.27 13.03 2.29
C ASN A 205 -24.62 11.72 1.85
N TYR A 206 -24.72 10.63 2.64
CA TYR A 206 -24.07 9.36 2.31
C TYR A 206 -24.50 8.85 0.93
N ILE A 207 -23.50 8.58 0.08
CA ILE A 207 -23.67 8.26 -1.35
C ILE A 207 -23.71 6.75 -1.64
N GLY A 208 -23.37 5.91 -0.65
CA GLY A 208 -23.44 4.45 -0.80
C GLY A 208 -24.83 3.89 -0.49
N VAL A 209 -24.99 2.58 -0.66
CA VAL A 209 -26.24 1.88 -0.36
C VAL A 209 -26.54 1.94 1.14
N ARG A 210 -27.76 2.37 1.49
CA ARG A 210 -28.23 2.55 2.87
C ARG A 210 -28.76 1.26 3.46
N GLU A 211 -27.97 0.20 3.33
CA GLU A 211 -28.26 -1.12 3.86
C GLU A 211 -27.08 -1.62 4.69
N LYS A 212 -27.37 -2.47 5.67
CA LYS A 212 -26.33 -3.19 6.40
C LYS A 212 -25.58 -4.15 5.49
N ARG A 213 -24.35 -4.48 5.88
CA ARG A 213 -23.55 -5.46 5.15
C ARG A 213 -24.29 -6.81 5.10
N PRO A 214 -24.19 -7.55 3.99
CA PRO A 214 -24.93 -8.79 3.81
C PRO A 214 -24.32 -9.92 4.64
N SER A 215 -24.94 -11.10 4.56
CA SER A 215 -24.31 -12.33 5.07
C SER A 215 -23.02 -12.64 4.30
N ASP A 216 -22.17 -13.51 4.87
CA ASP A 216 -20.94 -13.96 4.20
C ASP A 216 -21.23 -14.66 2.87
N GLU A 217 -22.31 -15.45 2.78
CA GLU A 217 -22.73 -16.12 1.55
C GLU A 217 -23.01 -15.12 0.43
N ASP A 218 -23.78 -14.07 0.73
CA ASP A 218 -24.14 -13.02 -0.22
C ASP A 218 -22.94 -12.14 -0.57
N PHE A 219 -22.09 -11.82 0.40
CA PHE A 219 -20.85 -11.07 0.20
C PHE A 219 -19.91 -11.81 -0.76
N TYR A 220 -19.64 -13.08 -0.50
CA TYR A 220 -18.76 -13.86 -1.37
C TYR A 220 -19.36 -14.10 -2.75
N ALA A 221 -20.69 -14.22 -2.88
CA ALA A 221 -21.33 -14.30 -4.18
C ALA A 221 -21.15 -13.01 -5.01
N LEU A 222 -21.14 -11.84 -4.37
CA LEU A 222 -20.82 -10.55 -5.04
C LEU A 222 -19.34 -10.49 -5.44
N LEU A 223 -18.45 -10.88 -4.53
CA LEU A 223 -17.01 -10.83 -4.78
C LEU A 223 -16.57 -11.85 -5.85
N ASP A 224 -17.19 -13.02 -5.90
CA ASP A 224 -16.99 -14.00 -6.97
C ASP A 224 -17.37 -13.44 -8.33
N GLU A 225 -18.56 -12.82 -8.43
CA GLU A 225 -19.00 -12.18 -9.67
C GLU A 225 -17.99 -11.11 -10.11
N PHE A 226 -17.49 -10.30 -9.17
CA PHE A 226 -16.44 -9.32 -9.44
C PHE A 226 -15.17 -9.99 -9.98
N MET A 227 -14.65 -11.02 -9.30
CA MET A 227 -13.40 -11.67 -9.69
C MET A 227 -13.52 -12.33 -11.06
N GLU A 228 -14.65 -12.98 -11.35
CA GLU A 228 -14.94 -13.56 -12.66
C GLU A 228 -15.00 -12.48 -13.74
N ALA A 229 -15.84 -11.46 -13.56
CA ALA A 229 -16.00 -10.37 -14.51
C ALA A 229 -14.68 -9.63 -14.77
N ALA A 230 -13.90 -9.34 -13.72
CA ALA A 230 -12.62 -8.65 -13.84
C ALA A 230 -11.59 -9.50 -14.57
N SER A 231 -11.54 -10.81 -14.30
CA SER A 231 -10.60 -11.71 -14.97
C SER A 231 -10.87 -11.88 -16.47
N GLU A 232 -12.11 -11.72 -16.91
CA GLU A 232 -12.48 -11.82 -18.31
C GLU A 232 -12.34 -10.48 -19.04
N ALA A 233 -12.77 -9.39 -18.41
CA ALA A 233 -12.63 -8.06 -18.99
C ALA A 233 -11.17 -7.62 -19.05
N TRP A 234 -10.39 -7.96 -18.02
CA TRP A 234 -9.02 -7.49 -17.81
C TRP A 234 -8.07 -8.64 -17.40
N PRO A 235 -7.84 -9.65 -18.27
CA PRO A 235 -7.08 -10.85 -17.95
C PRO A 235 -5.61 -10.61 -17.58
N GLU A 236 -5.07 -9.44 -17.92
CA GLU A 236 -3.70 -9.02 -17.62
C GLU A 236 -3.57 -8.20 -16.33
N ALA A 237 -4.69 -7.78 -15.72
CA ALA A 237 -4.65 -6.96 -14.53
C ALA A 237 -4.15 -7.74 -13.31
N VAL A 238 -3.44 -7.04 -12.43
CA VAL A 238 -3.21 -7.43 -11.04
C VAL A 238 -4.36 -6.87 -10.20
N ILE A 239 -5.04 -7.72 -9.43
CA ILE A 239 -6.10 -7.30 -8.51
C ILE A 239 -5.51 -7.19 -7.10
N GLN A 240 -5.42 -5.98 -6.57
CA GLN A 240 -5.02 -5.73 -5.20
C GLN A 240 -6.26 -5.54 -4.31
N PHE A 241 -6.40 -6.38 -3.29
CA PHE A 241 -7.38 -6.18 -2.22
C PHE A 241 -6.82 -5.24 -1.16
N GLU A 242 -7.65 -4.31 -0.69
CA GLU A 242 -7.28 -3.30 0.28
C GLU A 242 -8.41 -3.03 1.29
N ASP A 243 -8.06 -2.89 2.57
CA ASP A 243 -8.94 -2.41 3.65
C ASP A 243 -10.25 -3.21 3.81
N PHE A 244 -10.19 -4.52 3.55
CA PHE A 244 -11.26 -5.46 3.86
C PHE A 244 -11.26 -5.87 5.34
N SER A 245 -12.41 -6.30 5.83
CA SER A 245 -12.58 -6.75 7.20
C SER A 245 -11.68 -7.96 7.49
N ASN A 246 -11.13 -8.04 8.71
CA ASN A 246 -10.23 -9.14 9.09
C ASN A 246 -10.90 -10.52 8.99
N ASN A 247 -12.22 -10.58 9.14
CA ASN A 247 -12.98 -11.83 9.05
C ASN A 247 -13.01 -12.37 7.62
N HIS A 248 -12.99 -11.49 6.61
CA HIS A 248 -13.04 -11.90 5.21
C HIS A 248 -11.67 -12.07 4.58
N CYS A 249 -10.64 -11.33 5.03
CA CYS A 249 -9.36 -11.29 4.30
C CYS A 249 -8.69 -12.67 4.12
N PHE A 250 -8.79 -13.57 5.11
CA PHE A 250 -8.17 -14.90 5.00
C PHE A 250 -8.91 -15.80 4.03
N ASP A 251 -10.23 -15.90 4.18
CA ASP A 251 -11.10 -16.68 3.30
C ASP A 251 -11.01 -16.17 1.85
N MET A 252 -10.92 -14.84 1.65
CA MET A 252 -10.69 -14.23 0.34
C MET A 252 -9.38 -14.71 -0.29
N LEU A 253 -8.28 -14.68 0.47
CA LEU A 253 -6.99 -15.16 -0.03
C LEU A 253 -7.07 -16.66 -0.35
N GLU A 254 -7.63 -17.49 0.54
CA GLU A 254 -7.82 -18.93 0.28
C GLU A 254 -8.61 -19.18 -1.01
N ARG A 255 -9.69 -18.42 -1.21
CA ARG A 255 -10.61 -18.55 -2.36
C ARG A 255 -9.98 -18.10 -3.69
N TYR A 256 -9.15 -17.06 -3.68
CA TYR A 256 -8.75 -16.37 -4.93
C TYR A 256 -7.25 -16.45 -5.27
N GLN A 257 -6.35 -16.57 -4.28
CA GLN A 257 -4.91 -16.36 -4.49
C GLN A 257 -4.25 -17.35 -5.45
N ASN A 258 -4.84 -18.54 -5.62
CA ASN A 258 -4.34 -19.59 -6.53
C ASN A 258 -5.12 -19.65 -7.86
N LYS A 259 -6.19 -18.85 -7.99
CA LYS A 259 -7.07 -18.82 -9.17
C LYS A 259 -6.85 -17.57 -10.01
N TYR A 260 -6.55 -16.44 -9.38
CA TYR A 260 -6.45 -15.15 -10.03
C TYR A 260 -5.12 -14.46 -9.69
N ARG A 261 -4.70 -13.53 -10.55
CA ARG A 261 -3.55 -12.64 -10.32
C ARG A 261 -3.90 -11.58 -9.28
N CYS A 262 -4.01 -11.99 -8.02
CA CYS A 262 -4.39 -11.12 -6.93
C CYS A 262 -3.50 -11.25 -5.71
N PHE A 263 -3.43 -10.19 -4.92
CA PHE A 263 -2.80 -10.18 -3.60
C PHE A 263 -3.49 -9.16 -2.69
N ASN A 264 -3.27 -9.25 -1.39
CA ASN A 264 -3.81 -8.30 -0.40
C ASN A 264 -2.67 -7.50 0.23
N ASP A 265 -2.65 -6.18 0.07
CA ASP A 265 -1.53 -5.37 0.56
C ASP A 265 -1.44 -5.36 2.10
N ASP A 266 -2.57 -5.34 2.80
CA ASP A 266 -2.62 -5.31 4.26
C ASP A 266 -2.00 -6.55 4.92
N ILE A 267 -2.05 -7.69 4.23
CA ILE A 267 -1.47 -8.96 4.70
C ILE A 267 -0.09 -9.18 4.07
N GLN A 268 -0.08 -9.29 2.75
CA GLN A 268 1.07 -9.74 1.97
C GLN A 268 2.07 -8.61 1.73
N GLY A 269 1.59 -7.40 1.43
CA GLY A 269 2.44 -6.22 1.28
C GLY A 269 3.06 -5.78 2.60
N THR A 270 2.25 -5.69 3.66
CA THR A 270 2.71 -5.44 5.03
C THR A 270 3.73 -6.50 5.45
N GLY A 271 3.46 -7.78 5.19
CA GLY A 271 4.39 -8.86 5.45
C GLY A 271 5.74 -8.64 4.76
N ALA A 272 5.72 -8.34 3.46
CA ALA A 272 6.93 -8.15 2.66
C ALA A 272 7.76 -6.94 3.14
N VAL A 273 7.15 -5.78 3.39
CA VAL A 273 7.89 -4.58 3.83
C VAL A 273 8.44 -4.74 5.25
N ILE A 274 7.68 -5.32 6.16
CA ILE A 274 8.13 -5.48 7.54
C ILE A 274 9.22 -6.54 7.63
N ALA A 275 9.13 -7.64 6.90
CA ALA A 275 10.21 -8.63 6.83
C ALA A 275 11.53 -8.02 6.34
N ALA A 276 11.48 -7.19 5.30
CA ALA A 276 12.66 -6.52 4.76
C ALA A 276 13.35 -5.63 5.81
N GLY A 277 12.59 -4.77 6.50
CA GLY A 277 13.14 -3.89 7.54
C GLY A 277 13.54 -4.64 8.81
N PHE A 278 12.78 -5.66 9.20
CA PHE A 278 13.06 -6.49 10.36
C PHE A 278 14.40 -7.22 10.21
N LEU A 279 14.68 -7.83 9.06
CA LEU A 279 15.95 -8.51 8.85
C LEU A 279 17.14 -7.54 8.82
N ASN A 280 16.93 -6.27 8.44
CA ASN A 280 17.94 -5.22 8.63
C ASN A 280 18.11 -4.84 10.11
N ALA A 281 17.03 -4.85 10.89
CA ALA A 281 17.10 -4.65 12.34
C ALA A 281 17.80 -5.82 13.05
N VAL A 282 17.62 -7.07 12.61
CA VAL A 282 18.35 -8.24 13.11
C VAL A 282 19.86 -8.10 12.87
N LYS A 283 20.29 -7.70 11.66
CA LYS A 283 21.71 -7.40 11.38
C LYS A 283 22.27 -6.35 12.35
N LEU A 284 21.48 -5.32 12.67
CA LEU A 284 21.86 -4.24 13.58
C LEU A 284 21.85 -4.64 15.06
N SER A 285 20.95 -5.53 15.47
CA SER A 285 20.86 -6.03 16.84
C SER A 285 22.09 -6.88 17.21
N LYS A 286 22.72 -7.52 16.20
CA LYS A 286 23.80 -8.50 16.33
C LYS A 286 23.42 -9.72 17.16
N VAL A 287 22.13 -10.04 17.19
CA VAL A 287 21.57 -11.26 17.79
C VAL A 287 21.30 -12.25 16.66
N ASP A 288 21.59 -13.52 16.89
CA ASP A 288 21.27 -14.57 15.91
C ASP A 288 19.75 -14.62 15.68
N PRO A 289 19.27 -14.84 14.43
CA PRO A 289 17.84 -14.92 14.15
C PRO A 289 17.07 -15.90 15.05
N LEU A 290 17.67 -17.04 15.43
CA LEU A 290 17.01 -18.04 16.28
C LEU A 290 17.10 -17.74 17.78
N ASP A 291 17.99 -16.83 18.19
CA ASP A 291 18.13 -16.39 19.60
C ASP A 291 17.14 -15.28 19.97
N HIS A 292 16.43 -14.74 18.98
CA HIS A 292 15.39 -13.75 19.21
C HIS A 292 14.17 -14.37 19.93
N ARG A 293 13.57 -13.57 20.82
CA ARG A 293 12.26 -13.84 21.41
C ARG A 293 11.35 -12.68 21.05
N ILE A 294 10.44 -12.95 20.12
CA ILE A 294 9.67 -11.92 19.41
C ILE A 294 8.23 -11.95 19.93
N VAL A 295 7.87 -10.96 20.74
CA VAL A 295 6.47 -10.79 21.17
C VAL A 295 5.74 -9.92 20.15
N VAL A 296 4.67 -10.46 19.60
CA VAL A 296 3.79 -9.79 18.63
C VAL A 296 2.49 -9.43 19.33
N PHE A 297 2.25 -8.15 19.55
CA PHE A 297 0.98 -7.66 20.05
C PHE A 297 0.00 -7.52 18.89
N GLY A 298 -1.02 -8.37 18.87
CA GLY A 298 -1.91 -8.57 17.73
C GLY A 298 -1.75 -9.96 17.11
N ALA A 299 -2.87 -10.59 16.79
CA ALA A 299 -2.94 -11.88 16.10
C ALA A 299 -4.00 -11.87 14.99
N GLY A 300 -4.15 -10.71 14.34
CA GLY A 300 -5.00 -10.50 13.16
C GLY A 300 -4.26 -10.82 11.87
N SER A 301 -4.88 -10.52 10.74
CA SER A 301 -4.38 -10.83 9.40
C SER A 301 -2.99 -10.26 9.09
N ALA A 302 -2.77 -8.99 9.39
CA ALA A 302 -1.46 -8.36 9.24
C ALA A 302 -0.38 -9.03 10.10
N ALA A 303 -0.71 -9.44 11.34
CA ALA A 303 0.24 -10.12 12.23
C ALA A 303 0.70 -11.46 11.68
N ILE A 304 -0.23 -12.28 11.17
CA ILE A 304 0.11 -13.56 10.54
C ILE A 304 0.98 -13.34 9.30
N GLY A 305 0.56 -12.41 8.41
CA GLY A 305 1.32 -12.09 7.20
C GLY A 305 2.76 -11.63 7.48
N VAL A 306 2.95 -10.81 8.52
CA VAL A 306 4.27 -10.35 8.99
C VAL A 306 5.12 -11.50 9.54
N VAL A 307 4.55 -12.34 10.41
CA VAL A 307 5.30 -13.47 11.00
C VAL A 307 5.74 -14.45 9.92
N ASP A 308 4.83 -14.82 9.01
CA ASP A 308 5.13 -15.75 7.93
C ASP A 308 6.21 -15.17 7.00
N ASN A 309 6.11 -13.91 6.58
CA ASN A 309 7.12 -13.29 5.71
C ASN A 309 8.49 -13.16 6.40
N ILE A 310 8.54 -12.80 7.69
CA ILE A 310 9.81 -12.77 8.44
C ILE A 310 10.40 -14.19 8.50
N ALA A 311 9.59 -15.21 8.81
CA ALA A 311 10.05 -16.58 8.92
C ALA A 311 10.61 -17.11 7.59
N GLU A 312 9.87 -16.93 6.49
CA GLU A 312 10.30 -17.36 5.15
C GLU A 312 11.55 -16.62 4.67
N LEU A 313 11.58 -15.28 4.81
CA LEU A 313 12.76 -14.52 4.38
C LEU A 313 14.00 -14.88 5.23
N THR A 314 13.83 -15.05 6.54
CA THR A 314 14.92 -15.48 7.43
C THR A 314 15.42 -16.87 7.03
N ALA A 315 14.51 -17.81 6.77
CA ALA A 315 14.85 -19.16 6.31
C ALA A 315 15.71 -19.13 5.05
N GLN A 316 15.34 -18.31 4.05
CA GLN A 316 16.12 -18.17 2.82
C GLN A 316 17.49 -17.51 3.05
N LEU A 317 17.57 -16.43 3.83
CA LEU A 317 18.81 -15.67 4.01
C LEU A 317 19.83 -16.37 4.91
N TYR A 318 19.38 -17.17 5.88
CA TYR A 318 20.23 -17.84 6.86
C TYR A 318 20.31 -19.36 6.66
N ASN A 319 19.69 -19.89 5.59
CA ASN A 319 19.62 -21.33 5.30
C ASN A 319 19.04 -22.13 6.49
N LEU A 320 17.91 -21.64 7.02
CA LEU A 320 17.17 -22.23 8.13
C LEU A 320 15.83 -22.81 7.64
N LYS A 321 15.12 -23.53 8.52
CA LYS A 321 13.72 -23.91 8.27
C LYS A 321 12.79 -22.82 8.78
N SER A 322 11.81 -22.44 7.97
CA SER A 322 10.78 -21.45 8.35
C SER A 322 10.10 -21.81 9.67
N ASP A 323 9.75 -23.08 9.87
CA ASP A 323 9.14 -23.57 11.11
C ASP A 323 10.00 -23.36 12.36
N ASP A 324 11.33 -23.40 12.24
CA ASP A 324 12.23 -23.13 13.36
C ASP A 324 12.25 -21.64 13.69
N VAL A 325 12.19 -20.77 12.67
CA VAL A 325 12.07 -19.32 12.88
C VAL A 325 10.70 -18.97 13.49
N LYS A 326 9.61 -19.62 13.07
CA LYS A 326 8.26 -19.42 13.65
C LYS A 326 8.21 -19.70 15.16
N LYS A 327 9.04 -20.62 15.67
CA LYS A 327 9.16 -20.90 17.12
C LYS A 327 9.79 -19.76 17.93
N THR A 328 10.33 -18.72 17.30
CA THR A 328 10.82 -17.52 18.01
C THR A 328 9.71 -16.52 18.34
N PHE A 329 8.52 -16.69 17.75
CA PHE A 329 7.40 -15.77 17.89
C PHE A 329 6.43 -16.16 19.01
N TYR A 330 5.85 -15.14 19.65
CA TYR A 330 4.88 -15.23 20.72
C TYR A 330 3.74 -14.23 20.42
N LEU A 331 2.64 -14.71 19.86
CA LEU A 331 1.51 -13.87 19.47
C LEU A 331 0.58 -13.63 20.66
N VAL A 332 0.18 -12.37 20.87
CA VAL A 332 -0.71 -11.95 21.94
C VAL A 332 -1.99 -11.38 21.34
N ASP A 333 -3.14 -11.96 21.67
CA ASP A 333 -4.45 -11.43 21.28
C ASP A 333 -5.22 -10.89 22.50
N THR A 334 -6.50 -10.56 22.31
CA THR A 334 -7.36 -10.01 23.37
C THR A 334 -7.55 -10.94 24.57
N LYS A 335 -7.16 -12.21 24.48
CA LYS A 335 -7.23 -13.22 25.56
C LYS A 335 -5.86 -13.61 26.11
N GLY A 336 -4.80 -12.91 25.71
CA GLY A 336 -3.42 -13.18 26.13
C GLY A 336 -2.61 -13.97 25.09
N LEU A 337 -1.59 -14.71 25.56
CA LEU A 337 -0.71 -15.48 24.67
C LEU A 337 -1.50 -16.53 23.89
N VAL A 338 -1.25 -16.67 22.59
CA VAL A 338 -1.85 -17.70 21.73
C VAL A 338 -1.06 -19.01 21.91
N THR A 339 -1.71 -20.01 22.51
CA THR A 339 -1.13 -21.34 22.79
C THR A 339 -2.14 -22.44 22.47
N THR A 340 -1.68 -23.66 22.25
CA THR A 340 -2.56 -24.83 22.09
C THR A 340 -3.17 -25.29 23.43
N THR A 341 -2.65 -24.80 24.55
CA THR A 341 -3.07 -25.15 25.92
C THR A 341 -3.97 -24.09 26.57
N ARG A 342 -4.31 -23.00 25.85
CA ARG A 342 -5.12 -21.88 26.35
C ARG A 342 -6.54 -22.25 26.74
N GLY A 343 -7.07 -23.34 26.17
CA GLY A 343 -8.38 -23.91 26.49
C GLY A 343 -9.56 -23.29 25.74
N ASP A 344 -9.34 -22.33 24.83
CA ASP A 344 -10.38 -21.79 23.94
C ASP A 344 -10.21 -22.27 22.49
N LYS A 345 -11.27 -22.11 21.68
CA LYS A 345 -11.19 -22.37 20.24
C LYS A 345 -10.46 -21.22 19.54
N LEU A 346 -9.24 -21.48 19.09
CA LEU A 346 -8.50 -20.54 18.25
C LEU A 346 -9.16 -20.39 16.87
N ALA A 347 -9.08 -19.19 16.30
CA ALA A 347 -9.40 -18.99 14.89
C ALA A 347 -8.39 -19.77 14.02
N SER A 348 -8.82 -20.29 12.88
CA SER A 348 -8.02 -21.16 12.00
C SER A 348 -6.65 -20.58 11.66
N HIS A 349 -6.61 -19.29 11.31
CA HIS A 349 -5.39 -18.56 10.96
C HIS A 349 -4.38 -18.41 12.10
N LYS A 350 -4.77 -18.64 13.37
CA LYS A 350 -3.87 -18.57 14.53
C LYS A 350 -3.23 -19.90 14.87
N VAL A 351 -3.81 -21.02 14.41
CA VAL A 351 -3.45 -22.37 14.87
C VAL A 351 -2.01 -22.70 14.52
N SER A 352 -1.55 -22.36 13.31
CA SER A 352 -0.18 -22.63 12.83
C SER A 352 0.91 -21.88 13.60
N LEU A 353 0.55 -20.78 14.28
CA LEU A 353 1.49 -19.94 15.06
C LEU A 353 1.25 -20.04 16.57
N ALA A 354 0.38 -20.93 17.03
CA ALA A 354 0.13 -21.14 18.45
C ALA A 354 1.33 -21.82 19.13
N ARG A 355 1.71 -21.34 20.31
CA ARG A 355 2.76 -22.00 21.11
C ARG A 355 2.31 -23.39 21.56
N THR A 356 3.16 -24.38 21.32
CA THR A 356 2.95 -25.78 21.74
C THR A 356 3.78 -26.16 22.94
N ASP A 357 4.73 -25.31 23.33
CA ASP A 357 5.72 -25.52 24.40
C ASP A 357 5.37 -24.80 25.71
N VAL A 358 4.19 -24.16 25.78
CA VAL A 358 3.71 -23.48 26.98
C VAL A 358 2.70 -24.37 27.70
N SER A 359 2.95 -24.66 28.98
CA SER A 359 2.07 -25.49 29.81
C SER A 359 0.69 -24.85 29.99
N ALA A 360 -0.34 -25.65 30.26
CA ALA A 360 -1.67 -25.12 30.54
C ALA A 360 -1.69 -24.21 31.79
N GLU A 361 -0.86 -24.51 32.80
CA GLU A 361 -0.72 -23.69 34.00
C GLU A 361 -0.13 -22.31 33.69
N ASP A 362 0.92 -22.26 32.88
CA ASP A 362 1.51 -20.98 32.46
C ASP A 362 0.54 -20.22 31.55
N SER A 363 -0.07 -20.90 30.59
CA SER A 363 -1.04 -20.28 29.67
C SER A 363 -2.25 -19.68 30.41
N ALA A 364 -2.61 -20.19 31.59
CA ALA A 364 -3.66 -19.63 32.43
C ALA A 364 -3.24 -18.31 33.11
N LYS A 365 -1.94 -18.06 33.28
CA LYS A 365 -1.38 -16.82 33.87
C LYS A 365 -1.08 -15.75 32.82
N LEU A 366 -0.87 -16.14 31.56
CA LEU A 366 -0.47 -15.25 30.46
C LEU A 366 -1.66 -14.58 29.77
N LYS A 367 -2.40 -13.73 30.51
CA LYS A 367 -3.65 -13.11 30.05
C LYS A 367 -3.48 -11.69 29.50
N THR A 368 -2.44 -10.99 29.92
CA THR A 368 -2.14 -9.63 29.44
C THR A 368 -0.83 -9.59 28.68
N LEU A 369 -0.60 -8.50 27.93
CA LEU A 369 0.68 -8.25 27.27
C LEU A 369 1.82 -8.18 28.30
N GLU A 370 1.57 -7.60 29.47
CA GLU A 370 2.59 -7.47 30.53
C GLU A 370 3.01 -8.83 31.08
N ASP A 371 2.06 -9.72 31.34
CA ASP A 371 2.34 -11.10 31.77
C ASP A 371 3.23 -11.82 30.76
N VAL A 372 2.91 -11.66 29.46
CA VAL A 372 3.67 -12.27 28.36
C VAL A 372 5.07 -11.69 28.27
N VAL A 373 5.24 -10.36 28.31
CA VAL A 373 6.56 -9.72 28.26
C VAL A 373 7.43 -10.16 29.44
N ASN A 374 6.86 -10.23 30.64
CA ASN A 374 7.59 -10.67 31.85
C ASN A 374 8.00 -12.14 31.78
N PHE A 375 7.14 -13.00 31.24
CA PHE A 375 7.41 -14.43 31.07
C PHE A 375 8.45 -14.69 29.96
N VAL A 376 8.23 -14.14 28.76
CA VAL A 376 9.04 -14.39 27.56
C VAL A 376 10.41 -13.71 27.67
N LYS A 377 10.52 -12.59 28.40
CA LYS A 377 11.73 -11.75 28.44
C LYS A 377 12.20 -11.41 27.02
N PRO A 378 11.36 -10.77 26.21
CA PRO A 378 11.60 -10.62 24.78
C PRO A 378 12.85 -9.79 24.48
N THR A 379 13.37 -10.00 23.28
CA THR A 379 14.37 -9.10 22.66
C THR A 379 13.70 -8.09 21.72
N THR A 380 12.46 -8.39 21.32
CA THR A 380 11.76 -7.70 20.25
C THR A 380 10.28 -7.55 20.57
N LEU A 381 9.72 -6.36 20.33
CA LEU A 381 8.28 -6.10 20.33
C LEU A 381 7.82 -5.67 18.94
N LEU A 382 6.82 -6.37 18.40
CA LEU A 382 6.12 -5.99 17.17
C LEU A 382 4.67 -5.65 17.53
N GLY A 383 4.22 -4.45 17.15
CA GLY A 383 2.88 -3.95 17.41
C GLY A 383 2.01 -3.98 16.16
N LEU A 384 1.00 -4.84 16.14
CA LEU A 384 0.05 -5.07 15.03
C LEU A 384 -1.39 -5.22 15.59
N GLY A 385 -1.68 -4.52 16.69
CA GLY A 385 -2.94 -4.67 17.44
C GLY A 385 -4.05 -3.68 17.03
N GLY A 386 -3.70 -2.62 16.30
CA GLY A 386 -4.63 -1.54 15.94
C GLY A 386 -5.05 -0.65 17.11
N VAL A 387 -4.36 -0.74 18.26
CA VAL A 387 -4.69 -0.02 19.48
C VAL A 387 -3.42 0.36 20.25
N GLY A 388 -3.38 1.60 20.70
CA GLY A 388 -2.27 2.16 21.45
C GLY A 388 -2.72 3.37 22.28
N PRO A 389 -1.89 3.83 23.23
CA PRO A 389 -0.60 3.26 23.60
C PRO A 389 -0.76 2.00 24.48
N VAL A 390 0.08 0.98 24.26
CA VAL A 390 0.05 -0.29 25.01
C VAL A 390 1.44 -0.82 25.38
N PHE A 391 2.51 -0.43 24.68
CA PHE A 391 3.88 -0.74 25.11
C PHE A 391 4.28 0.27 26.18
N THR A 392 4.27 -0.18 27.44
CA THR A 392 4.53 0.69 28.60
C THR A 392 6.02 0.91 28.81
N GLU A 393 6.36 1.96 29.58
CA GLU A 393 7.75 2.25 29.94
C GLU A 393 8.41 1.09 30.69
N SER A 394 7.67 0.43 31.60
CA SER A 394 8.14 -0.74 32.33
C SER A 394 8.56 -1.87 31.39
N MET A 395 7.71 -2.21 30.41
CA MET A 395 8.01 -3.24 29.40
C MET A 395 9.25 -2.88 28.59
N VAL A 396 9.30 -1.65 28.06
CA VAL A 396 10.39 -1.20 27.17
C VAL A 396 11.72 -1.15 27.90
N LYS A 397 11.75 -0.63 29.14
CA LYS A 397 12.95 -0.65 29.98
C LYS A 397 13.35 -2.08 30.37
N GLY A 398 12.38 -2.95 30.64
CA GLY A 398 12.62 -4.36 30.96
C GLY A 398 13.36 -5.10 29.84
N ILE A 399 13.06 -4.79 28.57
CA ILE A 399 13.70 -5.43 27.41
C ILE A 399 15.19 -5.08 27.31
N LEU A 400 15.63 -3.91 27.77
CA LEU A 400 17.06 -3.56 27.81
C LEU A 400 17.90 -4.52 28.66
N ASN A 401 17.28 -5.19 29.64
CA ASN A 401 17.95 -6.21 30.44
C ASN A 401 18.14 -7.53 29.68
N ASN A 402 17.39 -7.74 28.59
CA ASN A 402 17.37 -8.97 27.81
C ASN A 402 18.22 -8.87 26.53
N THR A 403 18.45 -7.66 26.01
CA THR A 403 19.26 -7.42 24.81
C THR A 403 19.88 -6.02 24.79
N LYS A 404 21.07 -5.91 24.18
CA LYS A 404 21.80 -4.63 24.06
C LYS A 404 21.10 -3.63 23.15
N ARG A 405 20.40 -4.12 22.13
CA ARG A 405 19.71 -3.31 21.11
C ARG A 405 18.33 -3.90 20.84
N PRO A 406 17.30 -3.47 21.60
CA PRO A 406 15.96 -3.98 21.43
C PRO A 406 15.37 -3.54 20.09
N ILE A 407 14.65 -4.44 19.44
CA ILE A 407 13.88 -4.10 18.24
C ILE A 407 12.45 -3.76 18.71
N ILE A 408 11.97 -2.55 18.41
CA ILE A 408 10.65 -2.08 18.85
C ILE A 408 9.94 -1.48 17.65
N PHE A 409 9.00 -2.24 17.06
CA PHE A 409 8.27 -1.82 15.87
C PHE A 409 6.79 -1.59 16.20
N PRO A 410 6.36 -0.34 16.50
CA PRO A 410 4.94 -0.01 16.61
C PRO A 410 4.34 0.28 15.23
N LEU A 411 3.60 -0.69 14.68
CA LEU A 411 3.17 -0.68 13.27
C LEU A 411 1.70 -0.31 13.09
N SER A 412 0.94 -0.12 14.17
CA SER A 412 -0.45 0.30 14.07
C SER A 412 -0.61 1.71 13.50
N ASN A 413 -1.55 1.86 12.57
CA ASN A 413 -1.88 3.10 11.89
C ASN A 413 -3.28 3.61 12.30
N PRO A 414 -3.51 4.94 12.30
CA PRO A 414 -2.54 6.03 12.16
C PRO A 414 -1.68 6.22 13.44
N THR A 415 -0.88 7.28 13.53
CA THR A 415 -0.02 7.59 14.70
C THR A 415 -0.75 7.54 16.06
N SER A 416 -2.04 7.89 16.10
CA SER A 416 -2.87 7.82 17.32
C SER A 416 -3.20 6.40 17.79
N LYS A 417 -2.96 5.39 16.94
CA LYS A 417 -3.13 3.97 17.25
C LYS A 417 -1.81 3.24 17.48
N SER A 418 -0.68 3.94 17.32
CA SER A 418 0.67 3.39 17.52
C SER A 418 0.85 2.86 18.95
N GLU A 419 1.40 1.65 19.09
CA GLU A 419 1.57 0.98 20.39
C GLU A 419 2.45 1.77 21.36
N ILE A 420 3.40 2.52 20.81
CA ILE A 420 4.27 3.49 21.48
C ILE A 420 4.66 4.57 20.47
N THR A 421 4.99 5.77 20.94
CA THR A 421 5.59 6.80 20.09
C THR A 421 7.07 6.51 19.84
N ALA A 422 7.61 6.91 18.68
CA ALA A 422 9.04 6.79 18.43
C ALA A 422 9.88 7.48 19.52
N ASP A 423 9.40 8.63 20.01
CA ASP A 423 10.06 9.41 21.06
C ASP A 423 10.20 8.64 22.38
N ASN A 424 9.13 8.00 22.84
CA ASN A 424 9.18 7.17 24.04
C ASN A 424 10.06 5.92 23.81
N ALA A 425 9.97 5.27 22.65
CA ALA A 425 10.81 4.11 22.33
C ALA A 425 12.31 4.45 22.42
N PHE A 426 12.74 5.58 21.88
CA PHE A 426 14.13 6.03 21.99
C PHE A 426 14.49 6.47 23.41
N LYS A 427 13.68 7.32 24.07
CA LYS A 427 13.99 7.84 25.41
C LYS A 427 14.04 6.75 26.47
N TRP A 428 13.08 5.83 26.47
CA TRP A 428 13.02 4.75 27.45
C TRP A 428 14.10 3.69 27.25
N THR A 429 14.76 3.69 26.09
CA THR A 429 15.89 2.79 25.81
C THR A 429 17.25 3.49 25.76
N ASP A 430 17.34 4.76 26.17
CA ASP A 430 18.56 5.57 26.08
C ASP A 430 19.17 5.57 24.65
N GLY A 431 18.30 5.65 23.65
CA GLY A 431 18.66 5.66 22.23
C GLY A 431 19.13 4.30 21.66
N LYS A 432 19.04 3.21 22.42
CA LYS A 432 19.53 1.88 22.00
C LYS A 432 18.53 1.11 21.14
N ALA A 433 17.24 1.44 21.19
CA ALA A 433 16.22 0.77 20.40
C ALA A 433 16.43 0.96 18.89
N ILE A 434 16.14 -0.10 18.16
CA ILE A 434 15.97 -0.10 16.71
C ILE A 434 14.48 0.05 16.45
N VAL A 435 14.07 1.18 15.85
CA VAL A 435 12.66 1.56 15.75
C VAL A 435 12.25 1.70 14.29
N ALA A 436 11.21 0.97 13.90
CA ALA A 436 10.44 1.21 12.68
C ALA A 436 8.96 1.37 13.02
N THR A 437 8.31 2.42 12.53
CA THR A 437 6.90 2.71 12.79
C THR A 437 6.03 2.45 11.55
N GLY A 438 4.74 2.23 11.73
CA GLY A 438 3.78 2.16 10.61
C GLY A 438 3.51 3.53 10.00
N SER A 439 3.28 4.53 10.85
CA SER A 439 3.04 5.93 10.48
C SER A 439 4.26 6.82 10.78
N PRO A 440 4.43 7.97 10.09
CA PRO A 440 5.58 8.84 10.30
C PRO A 440 5.53 9.53 11.67
N PHE A 441 6.69 9.63 12.34
CA PHE A 441 6.88 10.38 13.58
C PHE A 441 7.99 11.43 13.41
N PRO A 442 7.93 12.56 14.14
CA PRO A 442 9.03 13.51 14.17
C PRO A 442 10.30 12.89 14.77
N PRO A 443 11.50 13.40 14.41
CA PRO A 443 12.74 12.96 15.03
C PRO A 443 12.80 13.24 16.54
N THR A 444 13.54 12.42 17.26
CA THR A 444 13.75 12.55 18.70
C THR A 444 15.17 13.00 18.99
N THR A 445 15.32 14.06 19.80
CA THR A 445 16.65 14.49 20.26
C THR A 445 16.86 14.04 21.70
N LEU A 446 17.94 13.29 21.93
CA LEU A 446 18.35 12.76 23.23
C LEU A 446 19.85 12.96 23.41
N ASN A 447 20.27 13.60 24.50
CA ASN A 447 21.68 13.87 24.84
C ASN A 447 22.49 14.51 23.68
N GLY A 448 21.86 15.45 22.96
CA GLY A 448 22.48 16.14 21.82
C GLY A 448 22.54 15.33 20.52
N LYS A 449 22.07 14.07 20.51
CA LYS A 449 21.97 13.23 19.32
C LYS A 449 20.52 13.14 18.83
N THR A 450 20.33 13.26 17.51
CA THR A 450 19.02 13.09 16.87
C THR A 450 18.84 11.66 16.37
N TYR A 451 17.69 11.08 16.68
CA TYR A 451 17.26 9.74 16.27
C TYR A 451 16.04 9.87 15.39
N LYS A 452 16.03 9.13 14.27
CA LYS A 452 14.91 9.07 13.35
C LYS A 452 14.43 7.62 13.26
N ALA A 453 13.16 7.39 13.57
CA ALA A 453 12.56 6.09 13.34
C ALA A 453 12.45 5.83 11.83
N SER A 454 12.74 4.61 11.41
CA SER A 454 12.40 4.15 10.07
C SER A 454 10.88 4.00 9.93
N GLN A 455 10.36 3.97 8.71
CA GLN A 455 8.93 3.72 8.47
C GLN A 455 8.75 2.46 7.62
N GLY A 456 8.01 1.47 8.14
CA GLY A 456 7.59 0.29 7.39
C GLY A 456 6.42 0.59 6.45
N ASN A 457 6.64 1.45 5.47
CA ASN A 457 5.60 1.93 4.56
C ASN A 457 5.42 0.96 3.38
N ASN A 458 4.22 0.40 3.20
CA ASN A 458 3.91 -0.52 2.10
C ASN A 458 4.23 0.04 0.71
N LEU A 459 4.29 1.38 0.55
CA LEU A 459 4.73 2.04 -0.68
C LEU A 459 6.06 1.49 -1.21
N TYR A 460 6.95 1.01 -0.35
CA TYR A 460 8.21 0.41 -0.79
C TYR A 460 8.04 -0.85 -1.65
N VAL A 461 6.96 -1.61 -1.47
CA VAL A 461 6.85 -2.97 -2.06
C VAL A 461 5.72 -3.12 -3.07
N PHE A 462 4.50 -2.67 -2.74
CA PHE A 462 3.34 -2.97 -3.60
C PHE A 462 3.46 -2.40 -5.01
N PRO A 463 4.02 -1.19 -5.25
CA PRO A 463 4.16 -0.68 -6.61
C PRO A 463 5.05 -1.58 -7.47
N GLY A 464 6.20 -2.01 -6.93
CA GLY A 464 7.13 -2.90 -7.60
C GLY A 464 6.54 -4.31 -7.82
N ILE A 465 5.82 -4.85 -6.84
CA ILE A 465 5.11 -6.13 -6.97
C ILE A 465 4.09 -6.07 -8.10
N GLY A 466 3.20 -5.07 -8.09
CA GLY A 466 2.18 -4.93 -9.13
C GLY A 466 2.78 -4.66 -10.51
N LEU A 467 3.84 -3.84 -10.62
CA LEU A 467 4.55 -3.63 -11.89
C LEU A 467 5.18 -4.93 -12.43
N GLY A 468 5.91 -5.66 -11.57
CA GLY A 468 6.54 -6.92 -11.95
C GLY A 468 5.51 -7.96 -12.41
N CYS A 469 4.42 -8.12 -11.66
CA CYS A 469 3.33 -9.03 -12.01
C CYS A 469 2.56 -8.58 -13.26
N ALA A 470 2.35 -7.28 -13.48
CA ALA A 470 1.73 -6.77 -14.70
C ALA A 470 2.58 -7.01 -15.96
N ILE A 471 3.91 -6.98 -15.82
CA ILE A 471 4.86 -7.25 -16.90
C ILE A 471 5.01 -8.76 -17.17
N ALA A 472 5.22 -9.57 -16.11
CA ALA A 472 5.39 -11.02 -16.21
C ALA A 472 4.09 -11.78 -16.52
N LYS A 473 2.94 -11.19 -16.17
CA LYS A 473 1.59 -11.73 -16.38
C LYS A 473 1.38 -13.14 -15.79
N PRO A 474 1.87 -13.49 -14.57
CA PRO A 474 1.63 -14.83 -14.03
C PRO A 474 0.14 -15.09 -13.82
N ALA A 475 -0.32 -16.34 -13.89
CA ALA A 475 -1.75 -16.65 -13.75
C ALA A 475 -2.29 -16.29 -12.34
N TYR A 476 -1.41 -16.39 -11.34
CA TYR A 476 -1.67 -16.07 -9.94
C TYR A 476 -0.37 -15.55 -9.27
N ILE A 477 -0.45 -15.01 -8.05
CA ILE A 477 0.71 -14.43 -7.34
C ILE A 477 1.04 -15.32 -6.13
N PRO A 478 2.02 -16.24 -6.24
CA PRO A 478 2.46 -17.05 -5.10
C PRO A 478 3.29 -16.23 -4.10
N ASN A 479 3.39 -16.75 -2.87
CA ASN A 479 4.17 -16.12 -1.81
C ASN A 479 5.64 -15.93 -2.17
N ASP A 480 6.23 -16.82 -2.99
CA ASP A 480 7.59 -16.69 -3.50
C ASP A 480 7.87 -15.33 -4.16
N LEU A 481 6.91 -14.78 -4.92
CA LEU A 481 7.08 -13.47 -5.56
C LEU A 481 7.13 -12.33 -4.53
N LEU A 482 6.33 -12.44 -3.46
CA LEU A 482 6.30 -11.48 -2.36
C LEU A 482 7.60 -11.54 -1.54
N ILE A 483 8.11 -12.74 -1.29
CA ILE A 483 9.40 -12.94 -0.62
C ILE A 483 10.54 -12.43 -1.49
N ALA A 484 10.49 -12.59 -2.81
CA ALA A 484 11.46 -11.99 -3.72
C ALA A 484 11.46 -10.45 -3.64
N ALA A 485 10.28 -9.82 -3.56
CA ALA A 485 10.17 -8.38 -3.34
C ALA A 485 10.76 -7.96 -1.98
N SER A 486 10.47 -8.70 -0.91
CA SER A 486 11.02 -8.45 0.43
C SER A 486 12.54 -8.60 0.48
N ARG A 487 13.08 -9.66 -0.13
CA ARG A 487 14.52 -9.91 -0.26
C ARG A 487 15.22 -8.81 -1.03
N CYS A 488 14.63 -8.36 -2.14
CA CYS A 488 15.13 -7.22 -2.90
C CYS A 488 15.20 -5.96 -2.02
N LEU A 489 14.08 -5.58 -1.38
CA LEU A 489 14.05 -4.39 -0.52
C LEU A 489 15.04 -4.48 0.64
N ASN A 490 15.21 -5.65 1.26
CA ASN A 490 16.20 -5.89 2.32
C ASN A 490 17.61 -5.54 1.86
N GLY A 491 17.95 -5.87 0.60
CA GLY A 491 19.26 -5.65 -0.01
C GLY A 491 19.51 -4.23 -0.54
N LEU A 492 18.49 -3.39 -0.66
CA LEU A 492 18.62 -2.02 -1.20
C LEU A 492 19.09 -0.99 -0.18
N VAL A 493 19.11 -1.33 1.11
CA VAL A 493 19.63 -0.41 2.14
C VAL A 493 21.15 -0.34 2.04
N SER A 494 21.69 0.87 1.89
CA SER A 494 23.13 1.07 1.84
C SER A 494 23.78 0.71 3.18
N LYS A 495 25.03 0.24 3.15
CA LYS A 495 25.78 -0.10 4.36
C LYS A 495 25.86 1.08 5.34
N VAL A 496 26.13 2.28 4.82
CA VAL A 496 26.18 3.53 5.61
C VAL A 496 24.82 3.83 6.22
N GLY A 497 23.74 3.77 5.43
CA GLY A 497 22.38 3.99 5.93
C GLY A 497 22.00 3.02 7.05
N LEU A 498 22.38 1.74 6.90
CA LEU A 498 22.15 0.73 7.93
C LEU A 498 22.94 1.05 9.20
N GLU A 499 24.23 1.37 9.10
CA GLU A 499 25.09 1.77 10.24
C GLU A 499 24.54 3.00 10.99
N ASP A 500 23.91 3.94 10.26
CA ASP A 500 23.21 5.11 10.81
C ASP A 500 21.82 4.78 11.39
N GLY A 501 21.35 3.52 11.27
CA GLY A 501 20.10 3.03 11.85
C GLY A 501 18.90 3.04 10.90
N SER A 502 19.09 3.33 9.61
CA SER A 502 18.04 3.24 8.59
C SER A 502 17.77 1.78 8.24
N LEU A 503 16.49 1.39 8.23
CA LEU A 503 16.06 0.03 7.91
C LEU A 503 15.54 -0.12 6.48
N TYR A 504 15.35 1.00 5.79
CA TYR A 504 14.82 1.11 4.43
C TYR A 504 15.62 2.16 3.65
N PRO A 505 15.72 2.04 2.30
CA PRO A 505 16.26 3.09 1.45
C PRO A 505 15.39 4.36 1.51
N PRO A 506 15.87 5.54 1.09
CA PRO A 506 15.07 6.75 1.10
C PRO A 506 13.89 6.68 0.12
N LEU A 507 12.71 7.19 0.51
CA LEU A 507 11.52 7.23 -0.35
C LEU A 507 11.71 8.10 -1.61
N SER A 508 12.65 9.03 -1.61
CA SER A 508 13.01 9.80 -2.82
C SER A 508 13.55 8.91 -3.94
N ASP A 509 13.97 7.69 -3.65
CA ASP A 509 14.45 6.70 -4.63
C ASP A 509 13.35 5.69 -5.06
N ILE A 510 12.07 5.98 -4.80
CA ILE A 510 10.98 5.01 -4.94
C ILE A 510 10.88 4.36 -6.32
N HIS A 511 11.15 5.09 -7.40
CA HIS A 511 11.15 4.53 -8.75
C HIS A 511 12.23 3.46 -8.95
N ASN A 512 13.45 3.71 -8.48
CA ASN A 512 14.52 2.73 -8.58
C ASN A 512 14.25 1.52 -7.66
N ILE A 513 13.66 1.76 -6.50
CA ILE A 513 13.23 0.69 -5.59
C ILE A 513 12.20 -0.20 -6.28
N SER A 514 11.13 0.39 -6.84
CA SER A 514 10.10 -0.34 -7.57
C SER A 514 10.63 -1.06 -8.80
N ALA A 515 11.57 -0.46 -9.54
CA ALA A 515 12.21 -1.10 -10.69
C ALA A 515 13.02 -2.34 -10.30
N ASN A 516 13.78 -2.27 -9.20
CA ASN A 516 14.51 -3.43 -8.66
C ASN A 516 13.56 -4.52 -8.18
N ILE A 517 12.52 -4.16 -7.44
CA ILE A 517 11.52 -5.12 -6.96
C ILE A 517 10.81 -5.79 -8.13
N ALA A 518 10.32 -5.01 -9.10
CA ALA A 518 9.65 -5.54 -10.29
C ALA A 518 10.57 -6.50 -11.06
N THR A 519 11.84 -6.14 -11.23
CA THR A 519 12.85 -6.98 -11.88
C THR A 519 13.03 -8.32 -11.15
N ASP A 520 13.18 -8.29 -9.82
CA ASP A 520 13.38 -9.50 -9.03
C ASP A 520 12.11 -10.36 -8.93
N VAL A 521 10.93 -9.74 -8.92
CA VAL A 521 9.62 -10.42 -9.03
C VAL A 521 9.49 -11.13 -10.37
N ILE A 522 9.86 -10.48 -11.47
CA ILE A 522 9.87 -11.12 -12.81
C ILE A 522 10.86 -12.29 -12.82
N MET A 523 12.08 -12.10 -12.34
CA MET A 523 13.09 -13.17 -12.25
C MET A 523 12.59 -14.38 -11.45
N GLU A 524 11.89 -14.14 -10.34
CA GLU A 524 11.32 -15.21 -9.53
C GLU A 524 10.17 -15.92 -10.25
N ALA A 525 9.31 -15.19 -10.95
CA ALA A 525 8.27 -15.79 -11.80
C ALA A 525 8.87 -16.65 -12.92
N GLN A 526 9.97 -16.21 -13.53
CA GLN A 526 10.72 -16.98 -14.53
C GLN A 526 11.36 -18.25 -13.93
N ARG A 527 11.94 -18.15 -12.73
CA ARG A 527 12.49 -19.31 -12.00
C ARG A 527 11.43 -20.37 -11.74
N LEU A 528 10.23 -19.93 -11.37
CA LEU A 528 9.07 -20.78 -11.13
C LEU A 528 8.36 -21.23 -12.41
N LYS A 529 8.74 -20.69 -13.58
CA LYS A 529 8.12 -20.94 -14.89
C LYS A 529 6.63 -20.60 -14.93
N ILE A 530 6.26 -19.52 -14.26
CA ILE A 530 4.89 -19.00 -14.24
C ILE A 530 4.77 -17.66 -14.96
N ASP A 531 5.84 -17.16 -15.60
CA ASP A 531 5.79 -15.97 -16.45
C ASP A 531 5.08 -16.31 -17.77
N ASN A 532 3.94 -15.65 -18.01
CA ASN A 532 3.19 -15.84 -19.27
C ASN A 532 3.61 -14.85 -20.36
N ASN A 533 4.48 -13.88 -20.04
CA ASN A 533 5.09 -13.01 -21.03
C ASN A 533 6.41 -13.63 -21.56
N SER A 534 6.30 -14.46 -22.58
CA SER A 534 7.43 -15.20 -23.16
C SER A 534 8.49 -14.33 -23.84
N SER A 535 8.16 -13.07 -24.17
CA SER A 535 9.05 -12.11 -24.83
C SER A 535 10.07 -11.44 -23.89
N LEU A 536 9.95 -11.66 -22.58
CA LEU A 536 10.81 -11.01 -21.61
C LEU A 536 12.27 -11.49 -21.69
N PRO A 537 13.24 -10.57 -21.51
CA PRO A 537 14.63 -10.94 -21.30
C PRO A 537 14.81 -11.92 -20.13
N ARG A 538 15.91 -12.67 -20.15
CA ARG A 538 16.21 -13.71 -19.14
C ARG A 538 17.35 -13.34 -18.20
N THR A 539 18.03 -12.23 -18.47
CA THR A 539 19.05 -11.68 -17.57
C THR A 539 18.47 -10.54 -16.74
N ARG A 540 18.93 -10.42 -15.49
CA ARG A 540 18.48 -9.35 -14.59
C ARG A 540 18.78 -7.96 -15.15
N ALA A 541 19.91 -7.78 -15.82
CA ALA A 541 20.33 -6.49 -16.37
C ALA A 541 19.40 -6.03 -17.49
N GLU A 542 19.12 -6.90 -18.46
CA GLU A 542 18.19 -6.59 -19.57
C GLU A 542 16.76 -6.41 -19.07
N LEU A 543 16.34 -7.19 -18.06
CA LEU A 543 15.04 -7.01 -17.41
C LEU A 543 14.92 -5.67 -16.70
N MET A 544 15.98 -5.25 -15.98
CA MET A 544 16.02 -3.95 -15.33
C MET A 544 15.85 -2.81 -16.35
N ASP A 545 16.55 -2.89 -17.48
CA ASP A 545 16.42 -1.93 -18.56
C ASP A 545 14.99 -1.95 -19.12
N TYR A 546 14.45 -3.13 -19.43
CA TYR A 546 13.07 -3.28 -19.90
C TYR A 546 12.05 -2.65 -18.94
N VAL A 547 12.16 -2.97 -17.64
CA VAL A 547 11.28 -2.43 -16.60
C VAL A 547 11.35 -0.91 -16.56
N LYS A 548 12.57 -0.33 -16.52
CA LYS A 548 12.75 1.13 -16.49
C LYS A 548 12.19 1.83 -17.73
N HIS A 549 12.29 1.20 -18.90
CA HIS A 549 11.69 1.73 -20.13
C HIS A 549 10.16 1.63 -20.12
N ALA A 550 9.59 0.63 -19.45
CA ALA A 550 8.15 0.47 -19.30
C ALA A 550 7.52 1.45 -18.28
N MET A 551 8.32 2.04 -17.38
CA MET A 551 7.84 3.01 -16.39
C MET A 551 7.47 4.34 -17.07
N TRP A 552 6.20 4.71 -16.97
CA TRP A 552 5.64 5.97 -17.42
C TRP A 552 6.28 7.17 -16.71
N LYS A 553 6.44 8.25 -17.46
CA LYS A 553 6.94 9.55 -16.97
C LYS A 553 5.88 10.63 -17.20
N PRO A 554 5.74 11.59 -16.28
CA PRO A 554 4.78 12.68 -16.38
C PRO A 554 5.29 13.77 -17.32
N GLU A 555 5.43 13.45 -18.60
CA GLU A 555 5.82 14.38 -19.66
C GLU A 555 4.64 14.63 -20.61
N TYR A 556 4.57 15.84 -21.18
CA TYR A 556 3.62 16.09 -22.25
C TYR A 556 4.08 15.40 -23.54
N PRO A 557 3.16 14.86 -24.36
CA PRO A 557 3.54 14.26 -25.64
C PRO A 557 4.24 15.29 -26.54
N THR A 558 5.23 14.85 -27.31
CA THR A 558 5.96 15.69 -28.26
C THR A 558 5.18 16.00 -29.55
N GLY A 559 4.08 15.30 -29.81
CA GLY A 559 3.13 15.56 -30.92
C GLY A 559 1.87 16.34 -30.49
N ILE A 560 1.04 16.73 -31.46
CA ILE A 560 -0.22 17.49 -31.22
C ILE A 560 -1.18 16.68 -30.35
N LEU A 561 -1.36 15.41 -30.71
CA LEU A 561 -2.00 14.37 -29.90
C LEU A 561 -0.99 13.21 -29.76
N PRO A 562 -1.01 12.47 -28.65
CA PRO A 562 -0.23 11.24 -28.54
C PRO A 562 -0.74 10.21 -29.56
N ASP A 563 0.15 9.41 -30.13
CA ASP A 563 -0.23 8.20 -30.87
C ASP A 563 -1.01 7.26 -29.91
N GLU A 564 -2.09 6.65 -30.40
CA GLU A 564 -3.02 5.83 -29.59
C GLU A 564 -2.34 4.65 -28.87
#